data_AF-D8K588-F1
#
_entry.id   AF-D8K588-F1
#
_cell.length_a   1.000
_cell.length_b   1.000
_cell.length_c   1.000
_cell.angle_alpha   90.00
_cell.angle_beta   90.00
_cell.angle_gamma   90.00
#
_symmetry.space_group_name_H-M   'P 1'
#
loop_
_entity.id
_entity.type
_entity.pdbx_description
1 polymer ?
#
loop_
_entity_poly.entity_id
_entity_poly.type
_entity_poly.pdbx_seq_one_letter_code
_entity_poly.pdbx_strand_id
1 'polypeptide(L)'
;MADNLSSQGRYRHETTDVQDYTIVWIGVVLLLVIVLGGTFVFALMELYENKQQEMGTGGPLKKDLIVERIPPAPYLEASSGAGWTELRKKNEDLLHSYGWVNKKKGSFHIPIEYAMELLAKRHSQDEQGKDYKKKDAAPHTFAN
;
A
#
# COMPACT_ATOMS: atom_id res chain seq x y z
N MET A 1 73.87 19.67 -5.84
CA MET A 1 73.25 19.00 -4.69
C MET A 1 71.92 19.69 -4.43
N ALA A 2 70.84 18.91 -4.43
CA ALA A 2 69.48 19.35 -4.24
C ALA A 2 69.00 18.79 -2.90
N ASP A 3 68.68 19.68 -1.97
CA ASP A 3 68.26 19.34 -0.61
C ASP A 3 66.97 20.17 -0.38
N ASN A 4 65.88 19.75 -1.02
CA ASN A 4 64.82 18.88 -0.52
C ASN A 4 63.83 19.59 0.45
N LEU A 5 62.62 19.72 -0.08
CA LEU A 5 61.47 20.33 0.54
C LEU A 5 61.06 19.54 1.78
N SER A 6 61.11 20.15 2.96
CA SER A 6 60.18 19.80 4.03
C SER A 6 58.97 20.71 3.90
N SER A 7 57.95 20.19 3.23
CA SER A 7 56.62 20.76 3.18
C SER A 7 56.06 20.85 4.60
N GLN A 8 56.29 21.99 5.27
CA GLN A 8 55.46 22.36 6.41
C GLN A 8 54.04 22.52 5.89
N GLY A 9 53.18 21.55 6.22
CA GLY A 9 51.74 21.66 6.03
C GLY A 9 51.29 22.93 6.71
N ARG A 10 50.97 23.96 5.91
CA ARG A 10 50.40 25.20 6.39
C ARG A 10 49.02 24.84 6.95
N TYR A 11 48.92 24.66 8.26
CA TYR A 11 47.66 24.65 8.98
C TYR A 11 47.03 26.04 8.81
N ARG A 12 46.27 26.20 7.71
CA ARG A 12 45.42 27.37 7.51
C ARG A 12 44.23 27.19 8.42
N HIS A 13 44.28 27.78 9.60
CA HIS A 13 43.10 27.99 10.41
C HIS A 13 42.22 29.03 9.72
N GLU A 14 40.99 28.65 9.38
CA GLU A 14 39.98 29.55 8.87
C GLU A 14 39.55 30.48 10.01
N THR A 15 39.80 31.79 9.85
CA THR A 15 39.45 32.83 10.83
C THR A 15 38.09 33.45 10.54
N THR A 16 37.25 32.78 9.74
CA THR A 16 35.84 33.15 9.57
C THR A 16 35.14 32.82 10.87
N ASP A 17 35.30 33.71 11.85
CA ASP A 17 34.63 33.62 13.12
C ASP A 17 33.13 33.71 12.87
N VAL A 18 32.38 32.75 13.38
CA VAL A 18 30.94 32.73 13.18
C VAL A 18 30.39 33.85 14.04
N GLN A 19 29.91 34.93 13.40
CA GLN A 19 29.40 36.10 14.08
C GLN A 19 28.31 35.68 15.10
N ASP A 20 28.46 36.10 16.36
CA ASP A 20 27.55 35.73 17.47
C ASP A 20 26.07 35.97 17.13
N TYR A 21 25.80 37.06 16.40
CA TYR A 21 24.45 37.41 15.92
C TYR A 21 23.84 36.36 14.99
N THR A 22 24.66 35.65 14.21
CA THR A 22 24.21 34.60 13.29
C THR A 22 23.73 33.37 14.06
N ILE A 23 24.42 32.98 15.14
CA ILE A 23 23.98 31.88 16.02
C ILE A 23 22.62 32.22 16.63
N VAL A 24 22.47 33.44 17.16
CA VAL A 24 21.23 33.86 17.81
C VAL A 24 20.08 33.86 16.81
N TRP A 25 20.30 34.39 15.61
CA TRP A 25 19.27 34.44 14.58
C TRP A 25 18.87 33.05 14.07
N ILE A 26 19.82 32.14 13.86
CA ILE A 26 19.52 30.73 13.53
C ILE A 26 18.69 30.09 14.63
N GLY A 27 19.03 30.32 15.91
CA GLY A 27 18.25 29.84 17.04
C GLY A 27 16.82 30.37 17.05
N VAL A 28 16.64 31.66 16.79
CA VAL A 28 15.31 32.30 16.69
C VAL A 28 14.50 31.70 15.54
N VAL A 29 15.10 31.56 14.35
CA VAL A 29 14.42 30.97 13.18
C VAL A 29 14.05 29.51 13.44
N LEU A 30 14.95 28.73 14.05
CA LEU A 30 14.68 27.35 14.41
C LEU A 30 13.50 27.25 15.39
N LEU A 31 13.49 28.10 16.42
CA LEU A 31 12.39 28.19 17.38
C LEU A 31 11.08 28.56 16.66
N LEU A 32 11.11 29.53 15.75
CA LEU A 32 9.96 29.96 14.96
C LEU A 32 9.41 28.79 14.11
N VAL A 33 10.27 28.02 13.46
CA VAL A 33 9.89 26.82 12.68
C VAL A 33 9.25 25.76 13.57
N ILE A 34 9.80 25.50 14.76
CA ILE A 34 9.23 24.54 15.71
C ILE A 34 7.84 25.00 16.16
N VAL A 35 7.68 26.28 16.50
CA VAL A 35 6.40 26.85 16.93
C VAL A 35 5.38 26.82 15.80
N LEU A 36 5.76 27.22 14.58
CA LEU A 36 4.87 27.16 13.41
C LEU A 36 4.49 25.74 13.05
N GLY A 37 5.44 24.80 13.06
CA GLY A 37 5.17 23.38 12.81
C GLY A 37 4.22 22.80 13.85
N GLY A 38 4.47 23.08 15.13
CA GLY A 38 3.63 22.65 16.25
C GLY A 38 2.21 23.22 16.16
N THR A 39 2.08 24.53 15.92
CA THR A 39 0.78 25.20 15.76
C THR A 39 0.04 24.70 14.51
N PHE A 40 0.74 24.44 13.41
CA PHE A 40 0.15 23.86 12.19
C PHE A 40 -0.40 22.45 12.43
N VAL A 41 0.39 21.56 13.05
CA VAL A 41 -0.06 20.20 13.41
C VAL A 41 -1.22 20.26 14.40
N PHE A 42 -1.14 21.14 15.41
CA PHE A 42 -2.21 21.34 16.38
C PHE A 42 -3.51 21.81 15.71
N ALA A 43 -3.44 22.79 14.81
CA ALA A 43 -4.59 23.27 14.05
C ALA A 43 -5.19 22.18 13.16
N LEU A 44 -4.36 21.35 12.51
CA LEU A 44 -4.85 20.19 11.76
C LEU A 44 -5.61 19.22 12.66
N MET A 45 -5.08 18.88 13.83
CA MET A 45 -5.77 18.00 14.79
C MET A 45 -7.14 18.56 15.18
N GLU A 46 -7.24 19.85 15.53
CA GLU A 46 -8.51 20.48 15.91
C GLU A 46 -9.54 20.46 14.76
N LEU A 47 -9.11 20.69 13.52
CA LEU A 47 -9.97 20.59 12.33
C LEU A 47 -10.51 19.17 12.09
N TYR A 48 -9.74 18.13 12.43
CA TYR A 48 -10.15 16.73 12.28
C TYR A 48 -10.94 16.20 13.48
N GLU A 49 -10.61 16.59 14.72
CA GLU A 49 -11.33 16.21 15.94
C GLU A 49 -12.78 16.72 15.90
N ASN A 50 -13.00 17.95 15.43
CA ASN A 50 -14.35 18.49 15.26
C ASN A 50 -15.20 17.65 14.28
N LYS A 51 -14.58 16.97 13.31
CA LYS A 51 -15.28 16.06 12.38
C LYS A 51 -15.48 14.65 12.96
N GLN A 52 -14.60 14.19 13.84
CA GLN A 52 -14.73 12.89 14.48
C GLN A 52 -15.71 12.89 15.65
N GLN A 53 -15.86 14.00 16.37
CA GLN A 53 -16.87 14.11 17.43
C GLN A 53 -18.30 14.00 16.89
N GLU A 54 -18.55 14.37 15.63
CA GLU A 54 -19.84 14.15 14.97
C GLU A 54 -20.06 12.68 14.52
N MET A 55 -19.00 11.87 14.44
CA MET A 55 -19.06 10.47 13.96
C MET A 55 -18.63 9.42 15.01
N GLY A 56 -18.23 9.83 16.21
CA GLY A 56 -17.58 8.96 17.19
C GLY A 56 -18.07 9.19 18.62
N THR A 57 -19.02 8.37 19.05
CA THR A 57 -19.23 8.07 20.46
C THR A 57 -17.94 7.45 21.03
N GLY A 58 -17.11 8.24 21.71
CA GLY A 58 -15.89 7.75 22.36
C GLY A 58 -15.23 8.83 23.20
N GLY A 59 -15.60 8.91 24.48
CA GLY A 59 -15.18 9.94 25.43
C GLY A 59 -13.67 9.98 25.76
N PRO A 60 -13.25 10.93 26.61
CA PRO A 60 -11.86 11.32 26.78
C PRO A 60 -11.00 10.17 27.33
N LEU A 61 -9.87 9.94 26.65
CA LEU A 61 -8.82 8.98 27.03
C LEU A 61 -8.30 9.30 28.44
N LYS A 62 -8.82 8.57 29.42
CA LYS A 62 -8.24 8.45 30.76
C LYS A 62 -6.84 7.86 30.60
N LYS A 63 -5.82 8.65 30.96
CA LYS A 63 -4.40 8.25 31.02
C LYS A 63 -4.09 7.13 32.03
N ASP A 64 -5.08 6.64 32.77
CA ASP A 64 -4.95 5.50 33.71
C ASP A 64 -5.13 4.12 33.07
N LEU A 65 -5.33 4.04 31.74
CA LEU A 65 -5.59 2.78 31.05
C LEU A 65 -4.36 2.20 30.34
N ILE A 66 -3.18 2.25 30.97
CA ILE A 66 -2.19 1.17 30.73
C ILE A 66 -2.68 -0.07 31.48
N VAL A 67 -3.91 -0.51 31.15
CA VAL A 67 -4.27 -1.90 31.33
C VAL A 67 -3.47 -2.58 30.23
N GLU A 68 -2.42 -3.28 30.63
CA GLU A 68 -1.76 -4.28 29.79
C GLU A 68 -2.86 -5.00 29.02
N ARG A 69 -2.97 -4.68 27.72
CA ARG A 69 -4.06 -5.18 26.88
C ARG A 69 -3.66 -6.60 26.52
N ILE A 70 -3.66 -7.48 27.53
CA ILE A 70 -3.58 -8.92 27.36
C ILE A 70 -4.71 -9.21 26.38
N PRO A 71 -4.41 -9.64 25.14
CA PRO A 71 -5.44 -9.98 24.21
C PRO A 71 -6.32 -11.03 24.92
N PRO A 72 -7.65 -10.86 24.91
CA PRO A 72 -8.51 -11.83 25.57
C PRO A 72 -8.16 -13.21 25.04
N ALA A 73 -8.05 -14.20 25.95
CA ALA A 73 -7.72 -15.57 25.59
C ALA A 73 -8.57 -15.98 24.38
N PRO A 74 -7.98 -16.66 23.38
CA PRO A 74 -8.67 -16.98 22.14
C PRO A 74 -10.02 -17.64 22.46
N TYR A 75 -11.12 -16.93 22.21
CA TYR A 75 -12.44 -17.46 22.45
C TYR A 75 -12.66 -18.60 21.44
N LEU A 76 -12.95 -19.80 21.94
CA LEU A 76 -13.54 -20.82 21.07
C LEU A 76 -14.91 -20.31 20.63
N GLU A 77 -15.10 -20.17 19.32
CA GLU A 77 -16.42 -19.92 18.74
C GLU A 77 -17.34 -21.08 19.13
N ALA A 78 -18.31 -20.80 20.00
CA ALA A 78 -19.17 -21.81 20.65
C ALA A 78 -19.93 -22.71 19.66
N SER A 79 -20.10 -22.25 18.43
CA SER A 79 -20.75 -23.01 17.36
C SER A 79 -20.03 -22.81 16.03
N SER A 80 -18.79 -23.31 15.91
CA SER A 80 -18.06 -23.23 14.63
C SER A 80 -18.93 -23.71 13.46
N GLY A 81 -19.70 -24.79 13.62
CA GLY A 81 -20.53 -25.38 12.55
C GLY A 81 -21.70 -24.51 12.02
N ALA A 82 -22.27 -23.63 12.84
CA ALA A 82 -23.45 -22.84 12.43
C ALA A 82 -23.06 -21.74 11.43
N GLY A 83 -21.97 -21.02 11.70
CA GLY A 83 -21.43 -20.01 10.80
C GLY A 83 -20.92 -20.60 9.48
N TRP A 84 -20.31 -21.80 9.52
CA TRP A 84 -19.79 -22.47 8.31
C TRP A 84 -20.87 -22.79 7.29
N THR A 85 -22.06 -23.22 7.72
CA THR A 85 -23.13 -23.61 6.79
C THR A 85 -23.70 -22.39 6.06
N GLU A 86 -23.91 -21.29 6.78
CA GLU A 86 -24.38 -20.04 6.18
C GLU A 86 -23.34 -19.44 5.25
N LEU A 87 -22.06 -19.42 5.66
CA LEU A 87 -20.95 -18.98 4.82
C LEU A 87 -20.84 -19.83 3.55
N ARG A 88 -20.97 -21.15 3.68
CA ARG A 88 -20.91 -22.07 2.54
C ARG A 88 -22.04 -21.82 1.56
N LYS A 89 -23.27 -21.63 2.04
CA LYS A 89 -24.41 -21.28 1.17
C LYS A 89 -24.17 -19.97 0.42
N LYS A 90 -23.71 -18.92 1.11
CA LYS A 90 -23.39 -17.63 0.49
C LYS A 90 -22.33 -17.76 -0.61
N ASN A 91 -21.28 -18.55 -0.36
CA ASN A 91 -20.24 -18.79 -1.35
C ASN A 91 -20.76 -19.57 -2.57
N GLU A 92 -21.56 -20.61 -2.33
CA GLU A 92 -22.17 -21.40 -3.40
C GLU A 92 -23.08 -20.53 -4.28
N ASP A 93 -23.90 -19.67 -3.67
CA ASP A 93 -24.77 -18.73 -4.39
C ASP A 93 -23.95 -17.76 -5.25
N LEU A 94 -22.82 -17.26 -4.75
CA LEU A 94 -21.92 -16.38 -5.53
C LEU A 94 -21.26 -17.10 -6.71
N LEU A 95 -20.92 -18.38 -6.57
CA LEU A 95 -20.28 -19.18 -7.62
C LEU A 95 -21.21 -19.48 -8.79
N HIS A 96 -22.51 -19.66 -8.53
CA HIS A 96 -23.49 -20.08 -9.55
C HIS A 96 -24.37 -18.92 -10.06
N SER A 97 -24.20 -17.71 -9.55
CA SER A 97 -25.00 -16.56 -9.95
C SER A 97 -24.21 -15.53 -10.76
N TYR A 98 -24.94 -14.64 -11.41
CA TYR A 98 -24.40 -13.44 -12.03
C TYR A 98 -24.46 -12.27 -11.06
N GLY A 99 -23.50 -11.36 -11.17
CA GLY A 99 -23.55 -10.14 -10.38
C GLY A 99 -22.39 -9.20 -10.66
N TRP A 100 -22.40 -8.07 -9.97
CA TRP A 100 -21.43 -7.01 -10.18
C TRP A 100 -20.32 -7.11 -9.14
N VAL A 101 -19.07 -7.20 -9.61
CA VAL A 101 -17.88 -7.08 -8.74
C VAL A 101 -17.58 -5.59 -8.52
N ASN A 102 -17.62 -4.79 -9.60
CA ASN A 102 -17.45 -3.35 -9.53
C ASN A 102 -18.24 -2.65 -10.63
N LYS A 103 -19.40 -2.10 -10.27
CA LYS A 103 -20.30 -1.39 -11.20
C LYS A 103 -19.63 -0.19 -11.88
N LYS A 104 -18.79 0.57 -11.16
CA LYS A 104 -18.13 1.78 -11.70
C LYS A 104 -17.09 1.45 -12.77
N LYS A 105 -16.43 0.29 -12.64
CA LYS A 105 -15.43 -0.19 -13.59
C LYS A 105 -16.00 -1.14 -14.65
N GLY A 106 -17.31 -1.40 -14.62
CA GLY A 106 -17.96 -2.32 -15.55
C GLY A 106 -17.58 -3.80 -15.37
N SER A 107 -17.03 -4.18 -14.21
CA SER A 107 -16.60 -5.56 -13.95
C SER A 107 -17.73 -6.37 -13.31
N PHE A 108 -18.16 -7.45 -13.97
CA PHE A 108 -19.17 -8.39 -13.50
C PHE A 108 -18.57 -9.79 -13.32
N HIS A 109 -19.14 -10.59 -12.41
CA HIS A 109 -18.84 -12.01 -12.31
C HIS A 109 -19.88 -12.83 -13.10
N ILE A 110 -19.41 -13.97 -13.60
CA ILE A 110 -20.21 -14.98 -14.30
C ILE A 110 -20.21 -16.27 -13.49
N PRO A 111 -21.24 -17.13 -13.62
CA PRO A 111 -21.24 -18.44 -13.03
C PRO A 111 -20.01 -19.25 -13.42
N ILE A 112 -19.47 -20.02 -12.47
CA ILE A 112 -18.20 -20.74 -12.65
C ILE A 112 -18.28 -21.78 -13.77
N GLU A 113 -19.42 -22.43 -13.97
CA GLU A 113 -19.65 -23.39 -15.06
C GLU A 113 -19.44 -22.72 -16.42
N TYR A 114 -19.99 -21.52 -16.58
CA TYR A 114 -19.89 -20.75 -17.81
C TYR A 114 -18.48 -20.22 -18.02
N ALA A 115 -17.80 -19.80 -16.95
CA ALA A 115 -16.40 -19.40 -17.01
C ALA A 115 -15.50 -20.55 -17.51
N MET A 116 -15.71 -21.77 -17.00
CA MET A 116 -14.97 -22.96 -17.43
C MET A 116 -15.23 -23.28 -18.90
N GLU A 117 -16.48 -23.20 -19.37
CA GLU A 117 -16.82 -23.42 -20.78
C GLU A 117 -16.12 -22.41 -21.71
N LEU A 118 -16.15 -21.12 -21.34
CA LEU A 118 -15.47 -20.07 -22.11
C LEU A 118 -13.96 -20.28 -22.15
N LEU A 119 -13.35 -20.70 -21.04
CA LEU A 119 -11.92 -21.02 -20.97
C LEU A 119 -11.56 -22.23 -21.84
N ALA A 120 -12.33 -23.31 -21.75
CA ALA A 120 -12.13 -24.51 -22.57
C ALA A 120 -12.26 -24.19 -24.07
N LYS A 121 -13.29 -23.43 -24.44
CA LYS A 121 -13.50 -23.00 -25.83
C LYS A 121 -12.34 -22.17 -26.34
N ARG A 122 -11.89 -21.16 -25.57
CA ARG A 122 -10.73 -20.33 -25.94
C ARG A 122 -9.48 -21.19 -26.16
N HIS A 123 -9.18 -22.09 -25.23
CA HIS A 123 -7.99 -22.93 -25.35
C HIS A 123 -8.05 -23.84 -26.59
N SER A 124 -9.21 -24.41 -26.91
CA SER A 124 -9.37 -25.22 -28.13
C SER A 124 -9.21 -24.42 -29.42
N GLN A 125 -9.58 -23.14 -29.44
CA GLN A 125 -9.40 -22.25 -30.58
C GLN A 125 -7.93 -21.83 -30.76
N ASP A 126 -7.21 -21.60 -29.65
CA ASP A 126 -5.78 -21.26 -29.69
C ASP A 126 -4.93 -22.43 -30.23
N GLU A 127 -5.34 -23.67 -29.97
CA GLU A 127 -4.68 -24.87 -30.51
C GLU A 127 -4.96 -25.06 -32.01
N GLN A 128 -6.22 -24.90 -32.45
CA GLN A 128 -6.57 -24.90 -33.88
C GLN A 128 -5.86 -23.77 -34.64
N GLY A 129 -5.71 -22.62 -33.96
CA GLY A 129 -4.78 -21.51 -34.16
C GLY A 129 -3.43 -21.85 -34.78
N LYS A 130 -2.75 -22.77 -34.10
CA LYS A 130 -1.36 -23.10 -34.37
C LYS A 130 -1.25 -24.14 -35.47
N ASP A 131 -2.23 -25.05 -35.54
CA ASP A 131 -2.28 -26.10 -36.55
C ASP A 131 -2.54 -25.56 -37.96
N TYR A 132 -3.37 -24.53 -38.13
CA TYR A 132 -3.52 -23.89 -39.46
C TYR A 132 -2.21 -23.24 -39.91
N LYS A 133 -1.54 -22.49 -39.01
CA LYS A 133 -0.31 -21.76 -39.34
C LYS A 133 0.86 -22.70 -39.67
N LYS A 134 0.86 -23.92 -39.11
CA LYS A 134 1.88 -24.94 -39.37
C LYS A 134 1.69 -25.66 -40.71
N LYS A 135 0.44 -25.88 -41.14
CA LYS A 135 0.14 -26.52 -42.44
C LYS A 135 0.48 -25.62 -43.62
N ASP A 136 0.26 -24.31 -43.46
CA ASP A 136 0.55 -23.31 -44.50
C ASP A 136 2.05 -22.94 -44.58
N ALA A 137 2.85 -23.40 -43.61
CA ALA A 137 4.30 -23.20 -43.57
C ALA A 137 5.09 -24.39 -44.16
N ALA A 138 4.43 -25.46 -44.59
CA ALA A 138 5.09 -26.54 -45.31
C ALA A 138 5.33 -26.10 -46.77
N PRO A 139 6.58 -26.09 -47.27
CA PRO A 139 6.84 -25.67 -48.65
C PRO A 139 6.11 -26.62 -49.61
N HIS A 140 5.34 -26.04 -50.53
CA HIS A 140 4.72 -26.77 -51.63
C HIS A 140 5.83 -27.40 -52.49
N THR A 141 6.15 -28.67 -52.23
CA THR A 141 6.95 -29.48 -53.13
C THR A 141 6.08 -29.81 -54.34
N PHE A 142 6.13 -28.94 -55.34
CA PHE A 142 5.69 -29.26 -56.68
C PHE A 142 6.66 -30.32 -57.23
N ALA A 143 6.22 -31.58 -57.25
CA ALA A 143 6.90 -32.64 -57.96
C ALA A 143 6.74 -32.39 -59.46
N ASN A 144 7.88 -32.35 -60.16
CA ASN A 144 7.98 -32.19 -61.60
C ASN A 144 8.40 -33.52 -62.23
#